data_AF-A0A3B3X4L7-F1
#
_entry.id   AF-A0A3B3X4L7-F1
#
_cell.length_a   1.000
_cell.length_b   1.000
_cell.length_c   1.000
_cell.angle_alpha   90.00
_cell.angle_beta   90.00
_cell.angle_gamma   90.00
#
_symmetry.space_group_name_H-M   'P 1'
#
loop_
_entity.id
_entity.type
_entity.pdbx_description
1 polymer ?
#
loop_
_entity_poly.entity_id
_entity_poly.type
_entity_poly.pdbx_seq_one_letter_code
_entity_poly.pdbx_strand_id
1 'polypeptide(L)'
;MSYSSDIYSSSSYRRIFGEAPRSGRVGLASGGSPSRLHSAGYRSSHRTYGSPSAVSSATYRRTAAPGRVFSSIQDSAMDLTQSTAVTNELKIIRTNEKEQLQGLNDRFVSFIEKVHNLEQHNKVLEAEVTLLRQRHNEPSRLHELYEQEIRELRARVEELTHEKSQMHLDCVQMNETLERVREKLDEESRLREEAESGEINGLNLLFRFRFPHIILV
;
A
#
# COMPACT_ATOMS: atom_id res chain seq x y z
N MET A 1 30.60 -38.84 -26.83
CA MET A 1 31.32 -37.87 -25.96
C MET A 1 30.32 -36.81 -25.59
N SER A 2 29.93 -36.76 -24.31
CA SER A 2 28.86 -35.90 -23.80
C SER A 2 29.46 -34.54 -23.42
N TYR A 3 29.06 -33.47 -24.10
CA TYR A 3 29.47 -32.11 -23.73
C TYR A 3 28.49 -31.55 -22.68
N SER A 4 28.92 -31.59 -21.42
CA SER A 4 28.32 -30.80 -20.34
C SER A 4 28.55 -29.32 -20.65
N SER A 5 27.47 -28.57 -20.84
CA SER A 5 27.52 -27.12 -21.09
C SER A 5 26.95 -26.38 -19.88
N ASP A 6 27.75 -26.26 -18.83
CA ASP A 6 27.44 -25.44 -17.65
C ASP A 6 28.64 -24.55 -17.28
N ILE A 7 29.13 -23.75 -18.22
CA ILE A 7 30.27 -22.83 -17.97
C ILE A 7 30.02 -21.46 -18.59
N TYR A 8 28.86 -20.85 -18.33
CA TYR A 8 28.74 -19.41 -18.53
C TYR A 8 27.96 -18.72 -17.42
N SER A 9 28.65 -17.73 -16.84
CA SER A 9 28.12 -16.56 -16.15
C SER A 9 27.83 -16.70 -14.65
N SER A 10 28.90 -16.84 -13.85
CA SER A 10 28.88 -16.29 -12.49
C SER A 10 29.37 -14.84 -12.52
N SER A 11 28.42 -13.91 -12.62
CA SER A 11 28.67 -12.46 -12.46
C SER A 11 29.22 -12.17 -11.06
N SER A 12 30.25 -11.32 -10.97
CA SER A 12 30.90 -10.90 -9.72
C SER A 12 29.95 -10.40 -8.63
N TYR A 13 28.74 -9.99 -9.02
CA TYR A 13 27.64 -9.61 -8.12
C TYR A 13 27.18 -10.76 -7.20
N ARG A 14 27.12 -12.00 -7.70
CA ARG A 14 26.69 -13.17 -6.91
C ARG A 14 27.68 -13.56 -5.81
N ARG A 15 28.97 -13.22 -5.98
CA ARG A 15 30.03 -13.58 -5.03
C ARG A 15 30.02 -12.74 -3.76
N ILE A 16 29.53 -11.50 -3.83
CA ILE A 16 29.59 -10.55 -2.71
C ILE A 16 28.27 -10.52 -1.92
N PHE A 17 27.13 -10.69 -2.60
CA PHE A 17 25.81 -10.50 -1.98
C PHE A 17 24.93 -11.76 -1.94
N GLY A 18 25.41 -12.90 -2.43
CA GLY A 18 24.64 -14.14 -2.49
C GLY A 18 23.49 -14.09 -3.52
N GLU A 19 22.86 -15.24 -3.75
CA GLU A 19 21.72 -15.37 -4.66
C GLU A 19 20.42 -14.98 -3.93
N ALA A 20 19.63 -14.06 -4.52
CA ALA A 20 18.34 -13.67 -3.96
C ALA A 20 17.40 -14.89 -3.86
N PRO A 21 16.60 -15.02 -2.78
CA PRO A 21 15.76 -16.19 -2.58
C PRO A 21 14.73 -16.28 -3.71
N ARG A 22 14.86 -17.32 -4.53
CA ARG A 22 13.86 -17.68 -5.53
C ARG A 22 12.66 -18.25 -4.80
N SER A 23 11.62 -17.43 -4.61
CA SER A 23 10.28 -17.94 -4.27
C SER A 23 9.87 -18.96 -5.33
N GLY A 24 9.56 -20.17 -4.88
CA GLY A 24 9.29 -21.32 -5.70
C GLY A 24 8.15 -21.10 -6.70
N ARG A 25 8.36 -21.58 -7.92
CA ARG A 25 7.28 -21.83 -8.87
C ARG A 25 6.53 -23.09 -8.43
N VAL A 26 5.23 -22.94 -8.18
CA VAL A 26 4.26 -24.03 -8.26
C VAL A 26 3.31 -23.76 -9.43
N GLY A 27 3.18 -24.77 -10.30
CA GLY A 27 1.94 -25.14 -10.97
C GLY A 27 1.26 -24.14 -11.91
N LEU A 28 1.47 -24.35 -13.20
CA LEU A 28 0.63 -23.85 -14.28
C LEU A 28 -0.76 -24.51 -14.21
N ALA A 29 -1.82 -23.73 -14.02
CA ALA A 29 -3.20 -24.12 -14.33
C ALA A 29 -3.86 -23.02 -15.15
N SER A 30 -4.38 -23.42 -16.31
CA SER A 30 -5.01 -22.59 -17.32
C SER A 30 -6.47 -22.27 -16.96
N GLY A 31 -6.87 -21.03 -17.22
CA GLY A 31 -8.23 -20.70 -17.67
C GLY A 31 -9.26 -20.39 -16.59
N GLY A 32 -9.47 -19.10 -16.32
CA GLY A 32 -10.61 -18.62 -15.56
C GLY A 32 -10.56 -17.11 -15.35
N SER A 33 -11.26 -16.35 -16.19
CA SER A 33 -11.44 -14.90 -16.06
C SER A 33 -12.07 -14.54 -14.70
N PRO A 34 -11.54 -13.58 -13.92
CA PRO A 34 -12.27 -13.04 -12.79
C PRO A 34 -13.19 -11.93 -13.28
N SER A 35 -14.47 -12.23 -13.38
CA SER A 35 -15.53 -11.24 -13.52
C SER A 35 -15.57 -10.34 -12.27
N ARG A 36 -15.86 -9.07 -12.57
CA ARG A 36 -15.94 -7.92 -11.66
C ARG A 36 -16.88 -8.21 -10.49
N LEU A 37 -16.34 -8.19 -9.26
CA LEU A 37 -17.14 -8.21 -8.05
C LEU A 37 -17.89 -6.88 -7.94
N HIS A 38 -19.22 -6.97 -7.97
CA HIS A 38 -20.13 -5.91 -7.58
C HIS A 38 -20.02 -5.73 -6.07
N SER A 39 -19.51 -4.58 -5.63
CA SER A 39 -19.66 -4.15 -4.24
C SER A 39 -21.14 -3.84 -4.01
N ALA A 40 -21.76 -4.68 -3.20
CA ALA A 40 -23.12 -4.52 -2.71
C ALA A 40 -23.20 -3.19 -1.94
N GLY A 41 -23.90 -2.22 -2.54
CA GLY A 41 -24.29 -1.00 -1.87
C GLY A 41 -25.23 -1.31 -0.72
N TYR A 42 -24.77 -1.12 0.51
CA TYR A 42 -25.63 -1.02 1.68
C TYR A 42 -26.44 0.27 1.56
N ARG A 43 -27.65 0.17 0.98
CA ARG A 43 -28.65 1.23 1.07
C ARG A 43 -29.18 1.30 2.50
N SER A 44 -28.85 2.41 3.14
CA SER A 44 -29.47 2.91 4.37
C SER A 44 -30.99 2.89 4.22
N SER A 45 -31.65 2.05 5.01
CA SER A 45 -33.10 2.10 5.22
C SER A 45 -33.35 2.76 6.56
N HIS A 46 -33.82 4.01 6.51
CA HIS A 46 -34.31 4.75 7.67
C HIS A 46 -35.48 3.98 8.30
N ARG A 47 -35.26 3.43 9.49
CA ARG A 47 -36.34 3.03 10.39
C ARG A 47 -36.74 4.25 11.21
N THR A 48 -37.87 4.85 10.87
CA THR A 48 -38.55 5.84 11.70
C THR A 48 -38.99 5.16 13.00
N TYR A 49 -38.39 5.57 14.12
CA TYR A 49 -38.87 5.27 15.45
C TYR A 49 -40.21 6.00 15.66
N GLY A 50 -41.29 5.22 15.75
CA GLY A 50 -42.58 5.71 16.21
C GLY A 50 -42.46 6.20 17.66
N SER A 51 -42.96 7.41 17.87
CA SER A 51 -43.00 8.13 19.14
C SER A 51 -43.85 7.41 20.20
N PRO A 52 -43.50 7.48 21.51
CA PRO A 52 -44.31 6.90 22.56
C PRO A 52 -45.42 7.86 23.05
N SER A 53 -46.61 7.28 23.22
CA SER A 53 -47.62 7.61 24.23
C SER A 53 -48.27 9.00 24.26
N ALA A 54 -49.55 9.04 23.84
CA ALA A 54 -50.53 9.93 24.47
C ALA A 54 -51.15 9.21 25.67
N VAL A 55 -50.97 9.80 26.85
CA VAL A 55 -51.56 9.35 28.10
C VAL A 55 -53.07 9.64 28.05
N SER A 56 -53.90 8.60 28.14
CA SER A 56 -55.34 8.77 28.36
C SER A 56 -55.59 8.69 29.86
N SER A 57 -55.90 9.84 30.47
CA SER A 57 -56.30 9.94 31.87
C SER A 57 -57.61 9.19 32.10
N ALA A 58 -57.57 8.09 32.85
CA ALA A 58 -58.78 7.46 33.36
C ALA A 58 -59.33 8.33 34.51
N THR A 59 -60.22 9.26 34.17
CA THR A 59 -61.05 9.97 35.15
C THR A 59 -61.98 8.99 35.85
N TYR A 60 -61.73 8.73 37.14
CA TYR A 60 -62.66 8.06 38.03
C TYR A 60 -63.93 8.92 38.19
N ARG A 61 -65.04 8.52 37.54
CA ARG A 61 -66.37 9.06 37.84
C ARG A 61 -66.90 8.39 39.12
N ARG A 62 -66.94 9.16 40.20
CA ARG A 62 -67.58 8.79 41.46
C ARG A 62 -69.03 9.31 41.42
N THR A 63 -69.98 8.48 41.02
CA THR A 63 -71.40 8.79 41.11
C THR A 63 -71.91 8.37 42.49
N ALA A 64 -72.23 9.35 43.33
CA ALA A 64 -72.94 9.13 44.58
C ALA A 64 -74.42 8.84 44.29
N ALA A 65 -74.95 7.76 44.87
CA ALA A 65 -76.38 7.52 45.00
C ALA A 65 -76.69 7.26 46.48
N PRO A 66 -77.68 7.94 47.10
CA PRO A 66 -78.09 7.68 48.46
C PRO A 66 -79.19 6.62 48.49
N GLY A 67 -79.05 5.61 49.34
CA GLY A 67 -80.01 4.50 49.35
C GLY A 67 -79.94 3.59 50.57
N ARG A 68 -80.60 4.04 51.64
CA ARG A 68 -81.37 3.28 52.65
C ARG A 68 -80.72 2.11 53.43
N VAL A 69 -80.83 2.29 54.75
CA VAL A 69 -80.73 1.35 55.86
C VAL A 69 -81.71 0.16 55.77
N PHE A 70 -81.21 -1.05 56.02
CA PHE A 70 -81.93 -2.12 56.74
C PHE A 70 -80.92 -3.00 57.50
N SER A 71 -81.32 -3.45 58.68
CA SER A 71 -80.48 -4.13 59.67
C SER A 71 -80.34 -5.64 59.41
N SER A 72 -79.13 -6.16 59.57
CA SER A 72 -78.90 -7.53 60.06
C SER A 72 -77.48 -7.58 60.63
N ILE A 73 -77.37 -7.36 61.94
CA ILE A 73 -76.11 -7.48 62.68
C ILE A 73 -75.95 -8.97 62.98
N GLN A 74 -75.30 -9.70 62.08
CA GLN A 74 -74.60 -10.96 62.34
C GLN A 74 -74.06 -11.53 61.01
N ASP A 75 -73.00 -10.90 60.46
CA ASP A 75 -71.95 -11.56 59.65
C ASP A 75 -70.84 -10.58 59.19
N SER A 76 -71.11 -9.27 59.21
CA SER A 76 -70.25 -8.25 58.60
C SER A 76 -68.88 -8.02 59.26
N ALA A 77 -68.69 -8.49 60.49
CA ALA A 77 -67.41 -8.34 61.18
C ALA A 77 -66.33 -9.21 60.51
N MET A 78 -66.68 -10.43 60.10
CA MET A 78 -65.74 -11.35 59.45
C MET A 78 -65.35 -10.86 58.04
N ASP A 79 -66.32 -10.36 57.27
CA ASP A 79 -66.11 -9.77 55.94
C ASP A 79 -65.23 -8.51 55.97
N LEU A 80 -65.37 -7.64 56.99
CA LEU A 80 -64.52 -6.46 57.15
C LEU A 80 -63.07 -6.82 57.56
N THR A 81 -62.88 -7.80 58.44
CA THR A 81 -61.52 -8.31 58.75
C THR A 81 -60.88 -8.99 57.55
N GLN A 82 -61.65 -9.74 56.76
CA GLN A 82 -61.14 -10.37 55.54
C GLN A 82 -60.80 -9.32 54.47
N SER A 83 -61.67 -8.33 54.27
CA SER A 83 -61.44 -7.21 53.34
C SER A 83 -60.24 -6.34 53.74
N THR A 84 -60.02 -6.09 55.03
CA THR A 84 -58.83 -5.37 55.52
C THR A 84 -57.55 -6.20 55.40
N ALA A 85 -57.61 -7.52 55.60
CA ALA A 85 -56.48 -8.43 55.36
C ALA A 85 -56.08 -8.45 53.88
N VAL A 86 -57.03 -8.61 52.95
CA VAL A 86 -56.80 -8.56 51.50
C VAL A 86 -56.26 -7.20 51.06
N THR A 87 -56.74 -6.11 51.66
CA THR A 87 -56.25 -4.76 51.36
C THR A 87 -54.81 -4.54 51.81
N ASN A 88 -54.42 -5.11 52.95
CA ASN A 88 -53.04 -5.04 53.45
C ASN A 88 -52.09 -5.89 52.60
N GLU A 89 -52.51 -7.07 52.16
CA GLU A 89 -51.75 -7.90 51.21
C GLU A 89 -51.51 -7.17 49.88
N LEU A 90 -52.53 -6.52 49.33
CA LEU A 90 -52.40 -5.68 48.14
C LEU A 90 -51.47 -4.47 48.33
N LYS A 91 -51.37 -3.92 49.55
CA LYS A 91 -50.39 -2.86 49.85
C LYS A 91 -48.97 -3.41 49.84
N ILE A 92 -48.75 -4.58 50.43
CA ILE A 92 -47.45 -5.25 50.47
C ILE A 92 -46.97 -5.55 49.04
N ILE A 93 -47.86 -6.10 48.21
CA ILE A 93 -47.56 -6.39 46.79
C ILE A 93 -47.18 -5.09 46.05
N ARG A 94 -47.97 -4.01 46.21
CA ARG A 94 -47.66 -2.72 45.57
C ARG A 94 -46.35 -2.11 46.07
N THR A 95 -46.00 -2.25 47.35
CA THR A 95 -44.72 -1.77 47.87
C THR A 95 -43.55 -2.56 47.30
N ASN A 96 -43.69 -3.89 47.19
CA ASN A 96 -42.66 -4.75 46.60
C ASN A 96 -42.47 -4.43 45.11
N GLU A 97 -43.57 -4.29 44.36
CA GLU A 97 -43.54 -3.91 42.94
C GLU A 97 -42.88 -2.54 42.75
N LYS A 98 -43.18 -1.57 43.62
CA LYS A 98 -42.53 -0.24 43.60
C LYS A 98 -41.02 -0.35 43.81
N GLU A 99 -40.57 -1.18 44.74
CA GLU A 99 -39.14 -1.41 45.02
C GLU A 99 -38.44 -2.10 43.84
N GLN A 100 -39.08 -3.09 43.22
CA GLN A 100 -38.57 -3.74 42.02
C GLN A 100 -38.45 -2.76 40.84
N LEU A 101 -39.47 -1.94 40.62
CA LEU A 101 -39.45 -0.90 39.58
C LEU A 101 -38.37 0.15 39.84
N GLN A 102 -38.14 0.51 41.10
CA GLN A 102 -37.07 1.42 41.48
C GLN A 102 -35.70 0.80 41.19
N GLY A 103 -35.47 -0.44 41.60
CA GLY A 103 -34.22 -1.16 41.30
C GLY A 103 -33.99 -1.38 39.79
N LEU A 104 -35.06 -1.56 39.00
CA LEU A 104 -34.96 -1.58 37.54
C LEU A 104 -34.58 -0.21 36.97
N ASN A 105 -35.16 0.87 37.51
CA ASN A 105 -34.86 2.22 37.07
C ASN A 105 -33.41 2.60 37.38
N ASP A 106 -32.90 2.28 38.57
CA ASP A 106 -31.49 2.51 38.94
C ASP A 106 -30.51 1.78 38.00
N ARG A 107 -30.87 0.57 37.57
CA ARG A 107 -30.12 -0.17 36.55
C ARG A 107 -30.20 0.51 35.19
N PHE A 108 -31.37 1.03 34.78
CA PHE A 108 -31.50 1.78 33.53
C PHE A 108 -30.68 3.05 33.52
N VAL A 109 -30.67 3.82 34.62
CA VAL A 109 -29.81 4.99 34.76
C VAL A 109 -28.35 4.61 34.56
N SER A 110 -27.90 3.54 35.22
CA SER A 110 -26.52 3.02 35.07
C SER A 110 -26.20 2.61 33.63
N PHE A 111 -27.16 2.00 32.91
CA PHE A 111 -26.98 1.63 31.51
C PHE A 111 -26.93 2.84 30.58
N ILE A 112 -27.78 3.84 30.80
CA ILE A 112 -27.78 5.09 30.01
C ILE A 112 -26.43 5.79 30.15
N GLU A 113 -25.94 5.92 31.38
CA GLU A 113 -24.62 6.53 31.64
C GLU A 113 -23.50 5.74 30.96
N LYS A 114 -23.54 4.40 31.02
CA LYS A 114 -22.54 3.56 30.34
C LYS A 114 -22.59 3.71 28.82
N VAL A 115 -23.77 3.76 28.22
CA VAL A 115 -23.93 4.00 26.79
C VAL A 115 -23.40 5.37 26.41
N HIS A 116 -23.71 6.41 27.18
CA HIS A 116 -23.22 7.76 26.92
C HIS A 116 -21.68 7.82 26.97
N ASN A 117 -21.08 7.21 27.99
CA ASN A 117 -19.63 7.10 28.11
C ASN A 117 -19.03 6.35 26.90
N LEU A 118 -19.62 5.21 26.50
CA LEU A 118 -19.15 4.46 25.34
C LEU A 118 -19.28 5.24 24.03
N GLU A 119 -20.37 6.00 23.83
CA GLU A 119 -20.54 6.87 22.67
C GLU A 119 -19.50 7.98 22.65
N GLN A 120 -19.19 8.59 23.79
CA GLN A 120 -18.15 9.61 23.88
C GLN A 120 -16.77 9.03 23.61
N HIS A 121 -16.45 7.86 24.17
CA HIS A 121 -15.20 7.14 23.89
C HIS A 121 -15.08 6.78 22.40
N ASN A 122 -16.16 6.30 21.77
CA ASN A 122 -16.16 6.01 20.34
C ASN A 122 -15.90 7.26 19.51
N LYS A 123 -16.50 8.40 19.84
CA LYS A 123 -16.23 9.67 19.13
C LYS A 123 -14.76 10.08 19.19
N VAL A 124 -14.11 9.89 20.34
CA VAL A 124 -12.67 10.17 20.50
C VAL A 124 -11.84 9.23 19.62
N LEU A 125 -12.15 7.92 19.64
CA LEU A 125 -11.47 6.94 18.79
C LEU A 125 -11.67 7.21 17.30
N GLU A 126 -12.87 7.59 16.88
CA GLU A 126 -13.16 7.98 15.50
C GLU A 126 -12.35 9.20 15.06
N ALA A 127 -12.21 10.19 15.93
CA ALA A 127 -11.37 11.36 15.69
C ALA A 127 -9.88 10.99 15.58
N GLU A 128 -9.38 10.13 16.47
CA GLU A 128 -8.00 9.65 16.45
C GLU A 128 -7.70 8.85 15.17
N VAL A 129 -8.59 7.94 14.78
CA VAL A 129 -8.47 7.20 13.51
C VAL A 129 -8.45 8.14 12.31
N THR A 130 -9.30 9.17 12.32
CA THR A 130 -9.34 10.16 11.23
C THR A 130 -8.02 10.94 11.14
N LEU A 131 -7.50 11.39 12.29
CA LEU A 131 -6.22 12.08 12.37
C LEU A 131 -5.05 11.20 11.91
N LEU A 132 -5.01 9.94 12.36
CA LEU A 132 -3.98 8.98 11.96
C LEU A 132 -4.04 8.70 10.45
N ARG A 133 -5.25 8.53 9.89
CA ARG A 133 -5.42 8.37 8.44
C ARG A 133 -4.95 9.59 7.68
N GLN A 134 -5.23 10.81 8.14
CA GLN A 134 -4.71 12.03 7.50
C GLN A 134 -3.18 12.06 7.54
N ARG A 135 -2.56 11.72 8.68
CA ARG A 135 -1.11 11.60 8.83
C ARG A 135 -0.47 10.54 7.93
N HIS A 136 -1.18 9.45 7.65
CA HIS A 136 -0.67 8.34 6.83
C HIS A 136 -1.01 8.46 5.34
N ASN A 137 -2.01 9.27 4.97
CA ASN A 137 -2.40 9.54 3.59
C ASN A 137 -1.55 10.64 2.94
N GLU A 138 -0.93 11.51 3.74
CA GLU A 138 0.20 12.30 3.23
C GLU A 138 1.32 11.32 2.83
N PRO A 139 1.82 11.36 1.58
CA PRO A 139 2.99 10.59 1.22
C PRO A 139 4.07 10.94 2.24
N SER A 140 4.51 9.94 3.00
CA SER A 140 5.51 10.17 4.03
C SER A 140 6.65 10.97 3.40
N ARG A 141 7.08 12.07 4.00
CA ARG A 141 8.23 12.86 3.53
C ARG A 141 9.42 11.98 3.12
N LEU A 142 9.57 10.83 3.76
CA LEU A 142 10.55 9.81 3.42
C LEU A 142 10.33 9.17 2.03
N HIS A 143 9.09 8.89 1.64
CA HIS A 143 8.74 8.42 0.30
C HIS A 143 9.11 9.45 -0.77
N GLU A 144 8.82 10.74 -0.55
CA GLU A 144 9.19 11.81 -1.49
C GLU A 144 10.72 11.92 -1.66
N LEU A 145 11.48 11.82 -0.56
CA LEU A 145 12.94 11.82 -0.60
C LEU A 145 13.47 10.63 -1.39
N TYR A 146 12.92 9.43 -1.19
CA TYR A 146 13.32 8.26 -1.98
C TYR A 146 12.94 8.38 -3.46
N GLU A 147 11.78 8.92 -3.79
CA GLU A 147 11.38 9.18 -5.17
C GLU A 147 12.26 10.25 -5.84
N GLN A 148 12.72 11.24 -5.08
CA GLN A 148 13.72 12.20 -5.56
C GLN A 148 15.07 11.52 -5.82
N GLU A 149 15.59 10.77 -4.86
CA GLU A 149 16.85 10.03 -4.98
C GLU A 149 16.83 9.08 -6.20
N ILE A 150 15.73 8.34 -6.39
CA ILE A 150 15.56 7.45 -7.54
C ILE A 150 15.60 8.23 -8.86
N ARG A 151 14.99 9.41 -8.92
CA ARG A 151 15.02 10.26 -10.11
C ARG A 151 16.43 10.78 -10.40
N GLU A 152 17.13 11.26 -9.38
CA GLU A 152 18.49 11.76 -9.51
C GLU A 152 19.46 10.66 -9.95
N LEU A 153 19.36 9.46 -9.37
CA LEU A 153 20.16 8.30 -9.77
C LEU A 153 19.89 7.89 -11.22
N ARG A 154 18.63 7.91 -11.67
CA ARG A 154 18.27 7.63 -13.07
C ARG A 154 18.88 8.67 -14.02
N ALA A 155 18.75 9.95 -13.69
CA ALA A 155 19.34 11.02 -14.48
C ALA A 155 20.87 10.88 -14.56
N ARG A 156 21.53 10.53 -13.46
CA ARG A 156 22.98 10.29 -13.42
C ARG A 156 23.40 9.11 -14.30
N VAL A 157 22.61 8.03 -14.31
CA VAL A 157 22.85 6.88 -15.20
C VAL A 157 22.72 7.27 -16.66
N GLU A 158 21.70 8.06 -17.02
CA GLU A 158 21.50 8.56 -18.38
C GLU A 158 22.66 9.45 -18.83
N GLU A 159 23.08 10.40 -17.99
CA GLU A 159 24.22 11.28 -18.22
C GLU A 159 25.52 10.48 -18.45
N LEU A 160 25.86 9.56 -17.54
CA LEU A 160 27.05 8.71 -17.66
C LEU A 160 27.00 7.82 -18.90
N THR A 161 25.80 7.35 -19.29
CA THR A 161 25.63 6.55 -20.50
C THR A 161 25.89 7.40 -21.75
N HIS A 162 25.41 8.64 -21.75
CA HIS A 162 25.65 9.59 -22.83
C HIS A 162 27.14 9.94 -22.93
N GLU A 163 27.79 10.31 -21.82
CA GLU A 163 29.22 10.59 -21.76
C GLU A 163 30.05 9.40 -22.24
N LYS A 164 29.72 8.19 -21.79
CA LYS A 164 30.38 6.96 -22.26
C LYS A 164 30.24 6.77 -23.76
N SER A 165 29.05 7.01 -24.31
CA SER A 165 28.81 6.88 -25.74
C SER A 165 29.61 7.91 -26.54
N GLN A 166 29.71 9.15 -26.04
CA GLN A 166 30.49 10.21 -26.66
C GLN A 166 31.99 9.88 -26.64
N MET A 167 32.54 9.50 -25.48
CA MET A 167 33.94 9.07 -25.38
C MET A 167 34.25 7.89 -26.29
N HIS A 168 33.31 6.97 -26.48
CA HIS A 168 33.50 5.84 -27.39
C HIS A 168 33.61 6.29 -28.84
N LEU A 169 32.75 7.23 -29.29
CA LEU A 169 32.82 7.82 -30.62
C LEU A 169 34.15 8.56 -30.83
N ASP A 170 34.56 9.37 -29.86
CA ASP A 170 35.82 10.11 -29.93
C ASP A 170 37.02 9.16 -30.03
N CYS A 171 37.00 8.04 -29.28
CA CYS A 171 38.04 7.02 -29.35
C CYS A 171 38.11 6.34 -30.73
N VAL A 172 36.95 5.99 -31.31
CA VAL A 172 36.88 5.43 -32.67
C VAL A 172 37.44 6.44 -33.68
N GLN A 173 37.00 7.70 -33.61
CA GLN A 173 37.47 8.76 -34.51
C GLN A 173 39.00 8.96 -34.39
N MET A 174 39.53 8.97 -33.16
CA MET A 174 40.96 9.09 -32.93
C MET A 174 41.73 7.88 -33.48
N ASN A 175 41.22 6.66 -33.30
CA ASN A 175 41.85 5.48 -33.87
C ASN A 175 41.89 5.51 -35.40
N GLU A 176 40.79 5.92 -36.05
CA GLU A 176 40.79 6.09 -37.52
C GLU A 176 41.78 7.17 -37.98
N THR A 177 41.91 8.27 -37.23
CA THR A 177 42.92 9.30 -37.56
C THR A 177 44.34 8.78 -37.43
N LEU A 178 44.58 7.95 -36.42
CA LEU A 178 45.87 7.33 -36.16
C LEU A 178 46.21 6.36 -37.30
N GLU A 179 45.27 5.51 -37.71
CA GLU A 179 45.43 4.59 -38.85
C GLU A 179 45.74 5.35 -40.13
N ARG A 180 44.98 6.41 -40.45
CA ARG A 180 45.25 7.26 -41.63
C ARG A 180 46.64 7.91 -41.61
N VAL A 181 47.15 8.29 -40.44
CA VAL A 181 48.50 8.86 -40.31
C VAL A 181 49.57 7.77 -40.48
N ARG A 182 49.35 6.57 -39.95
CA ARG A 182 50.24 5.42 -40.16
C ARG A 182 50.34 5.04 -41.62
N GLU A 183 49.21 4.92 -42.31
CA GLU A 183 49.18 4.61 -43.75
C GLU A 183 49.98 5.64 -44.57
N LYS A 184 49.84 6.93 -44.25
CA LYS A 184 50.64 7.99 -44.89
C LYS A 184 52.12 7.86 -44.59
N LEU A 185 52.49 7.53 -43.35
CA LEU A 185 53.89 7.34 -42.98
C LEU A 185 54.51 6.15 -43.71
N ASP A 186 53.77 5.06 -43.84
CA ASP A 186 54.21 3.86 -44.55
C ASP A 186 54.36 4.14 -46.05
N GLU A 187 53.43 4.90 -46.65
CA GLU A 187 53.51 5.32 -48.05
C GLU A 187 54.73 6.22 -48.30
N GLU A 188 54.97 7.24 -47.46
CA GLU A 188 56.14 8.12 -47.57
C GLU A 188 57.46 7.33 -47.39
N SER A 189 57.47 6.35 -46.48
CA SER A 189 58.62 5.46 -46.29
C SER A 189 58.89 4.62 -47.53
N ARG A 190 57.83 4.06 -48.15
CA ARG A 190 57.94 3.29 -49.39
C ARG A 190 58.43 4.16 -50.56
N LEU A 191 57.87 5.36 -50.72
CA LEU A 191 58.29 6.31 -51.76
C LEU A 191 59.76 6.72 -51.59
N ARG A 192 60.22 6.90 -50.35
CA ARG A 192 61.62 7.16 -50.05
C ARG A 192 62.51 5.98 -50.42
N GLU A 193 62.15 4.76 -50.05
CA GLU A 193 62.90 3.55 -50.43
C GLU A 193 62.96 3.37 -51.96
N GLU A 194 61.87 3.63 -52.67
CA GLU A 194 61.79 3.61 -54.13
C GLU A 194 62.71 4.67 -54.77
N ALA A 195 62.72 5.89 -54.22
CA ALA A 195 63.60 6.97 -54.66
C ALA A 195 65.09 6.64 -54.42
N GLU A 196 65.45 6.20 -53.22
CA GLU A 196 66.81 5.79 -52.87
C GLU A 196 67.28 4.61 -53.76
N SER A 197 66.42 3.62 -54.01
CA SER A 197 66.69 2.50 -54.92
C SER A 197 66.87 2.97 -56.37
N GLY A 198 66.05 3.92 -56.83
CA GLY A 198 66.15 4.52 -58.16
C GLY A 198 67.47 5.27 -58.36
N GLU A 199 67.91 6.03 -57.36
CA GLU A 199 69.20 6.72 -57.36
C GLU A 199 70.38 5.73 -57.43
N ILE A 200 70.37 4.68 -56.60
CA ILE A 200 71.41 3.63 -56.60
C ILE A 200 71.49 2.94 -57.97
N ASN A 201 70.34 2.58 -58.55
CA ASN A 201 70.28 1.95 -59.87
C ASN A 201 70.81 2.89 -60.98
N GLY A 202 70.46 4.18 -60.90
CA GLY A 202 70.97 5.20 -61.82
C GLY A 202 72.49 5.38 -61.72
N LEU A 203 73.03 5.46 -60.51
CA LEU A 203 74.48 5.55 -60.26
C LEU A 203 75.21 4.31 -60.78
N ASN A 204 74.67 3.10 -60.53
CA ASN A 204 75.22 1.85 -61.06
C ASN A 204 75.26 1.82 -62.59
N LEU A 205 74.21 2.32 -63.25
CA LEU A 205 74.15 2.40 -64.70
C LEU A 205 75.18 3.41 -65.24
N LEU A 206 75.27 4.59 -64.63
CA LEU A 206 76.26 5.62 -65.00
C LEU A 206 77.70 5.09 -64.85
N PHE A 207 77.99 4.37 -63.77
CA PHE A 207 79.28 3.73 -63.54
C PHE A 207 79.59 2.70 -64.63
N ARG A 208 78.64 1.83 -64.98
CA ARG A 208 78.75 0.88 -66.10
C ARG A 208 79.05 1.57 -67.43
N PHE A 209 78.37 2.67 -67.73
CA PHE A 209 78.61 3.43 -68.96
C PHE A 209 79.97 4.13 -68.97
N ARG A 210 80.41 4.68 -67.83
CA ARG A 210 81.66 5.45 -67.74
C ARG A 210 82.91 4.55 -67.67
N PHE A 211 82.77 3.33 -67.18
CA PHE A 211 83.87 2.38 -67.00
C PHE A 211 83.57 0.99 -67.59
N PRO A 212 83.48 0.86 -68.93
CA PRO A 212 83.10 -0.40 -69.57
C PRO A 212 84.13 -1.53 -69.41
N HIS A 213 85.39 -1.22 -69.06
CA HIS A 213 86.48 -2.21 -68.99
C HIS A 213 86.80 -2.72 -67.57
N ILE A 214 86.09 -2.26 -66.54
CA ILE A 214 86.38 -2.63 -65.13
C ILE A 214 85.61 -3.90 -64.68
N ILE A 215 84.67 -4.42 -65.47
CA ILE A 215 83.79 -5.55 -65.09
C ILE A 215 84.31 -6.89 -65.61
N LEU A 216 85.61 -7.13 -65.49
CA LEU A 216 86.27 -8.38 -65.90
C LEU A 216 87.22 -8.88 -64.80
N VAL A 217 86.71 -9.05 -63.59
CA VAL A 217 87.14 -10.03 -62.57
C VAL A 217 85.91 -10.44 -61.77
#